data_AF-A0A2A6RI93-F1
#
_entry.id   AF-A0A2A6RI93-F1
#
_cell.length_a   1.000
_cell.length_b   1.000
_cell.length_c   1.000
_cell.angle_alpha   90.00
_cell.angle_beta   90.00
_cell.angle_gamma   90.00
#
_symmetry.space_group_name_H-M   'P 1'
#
loop_
_entity.id
_entity.type
_entity.pdbx_description
1 polymer ?
#
loop_
_entity_poly.entity_id
_entity_poly.type
_entity_poly.pdbx_seq_one_letter_code
_entity_poly.pdbx_strand_id
1 'polypeptide(L)'
;MPNRVIKSRVPGGASQLADALASLIALELLVPGGRLYLISPHLGDMVLLKSPFGQFRALMPELGRSAIRLGESLGMLAARGTQVRVLYRPGDPDTDAFVAGLTHEVARRAVSRLDERGLISEHFYLRGSLEFDRGGISTGDESVEISTEPDDVARALLDAEQLWRRS
;
A
#
# COMPACT_ATOMS: atom_id res chain seq x y z
N MET A 1 8.88 -3.36 -16.43
CA MET A 1 7.95 -4.45 -16.80
C MET A 1 6.75 -3.81 -17.48
N PRO A 2 6.08 -4.45 -18.46
CA PRO A 2 4.87 -3.87 -19.03
C PRO A 2 3.76 -3.72 -17.98
N ASN A 3 2.89 -2.73 -18.16
CA ASN A 3 1.71 -2.52 -17.31
C ASN A 3 0.91 -3.82 -17.20
N ARG A 4 0.57 -4.21 -15.98
CA ARG A 4 -0.15 -5.45 -15.68
C ARG A 4 -1.48 -5.12 -15.05
N VAL A 5 -2.54 -5.66 -15.62
CA VAL A 5 -3.88 -5.63 -15.01
C VAL A 5 -4.14 -6.99 -14.36
N ILE A 6 -4.44 -6.97 -13.06
CA ILE A 6 -4.83 -8.15 -12.27
C ILE A 6 -6.30 -7.97 -11.89
N LYS A 7 -7.10 -9.01 -12.14
CA LYS A 7 -8.52 -9.05 -11.74
C LYS A 7 -8.71 -10.11 -10.66
N SER A 8 -9.24 -9.74 -9.49
CA SER A 8 -9.36 -10.67 -8.35
C SER A 8 -10.48 -11.70 -8.50
N ARG A 9 -11.48 -11.45 -9.36
CA ARG A 9 -12.59 -12.38 -9.66
C ARG A 9 -12.17 -13.68 -10.37
N VAL A 10 -11.03 -13.68 -11.05
CA VAL A 10 -10.54 -14.89 -11.74
C VAL A 10 -10.00 -15.88 -10.69
N PRO A 11 -10.16 -17.21 -10.84
CA PRO A 11 -9.59 -18.16 -9.90
C PRO A 11 -8.10 -17.89 -9.61
N GLY A 12 -7.76 -17.67 -8.34
CA GLY A 12 -6.40 -17.32 -7.91
C GLY A 12 -6.02 -15.83 -8.02
N GLY A 13 -6.89 -14.97 -8.57
CA GLY A 13 -6.62 -13.55 -8.78
C GLY A 13 -6.37 -12.76 -7.50
N ALA A 14 -7.16 -13.01 -6.44
CA ALA A 14 -6.93 -12.40 -5.13
C ALA A 14 -5.56 -12.78 -4.53
N SER A 15 -5.15 -14.05 -4.67
CA SER A 15 -3.81 -14.48 -4.24
C SER A 15 -2.72 -13.81 -5.06
N GLN A 16 -2.87 -13.74 -6.39
CA GLN A 16 -1.90 -13.06 -7.25
C GLN A 16 -1.76 -11.57 -6.91
N LEU A 17 -2.87 -10.91 -6.57
CA LEU A 17 -2.86 -9.51 -6.16
C LEU A 17 -2.18 -9.35 -4.80
N ALA A 18 -2.44 -10.25 -3.84
CA ALA A 18 -1.77 -10.26 -2.55
C ALA A 18 -0.27 -10.51 -2.68
N ASP A 19 0.14 -11.48 -3.50
CA ASP A 19 1.55 -11.80 -3.76
C ASP A 19 2.25 -10.65 -4.48
N ALA A 20 1.59 -9.98 -5.43
CA ALA A 20 2.11 -8.80 -6.11
C ALA A 20 2.30 -7.64 -5.13
N LEU A 21 1.29 -7.33 -4.32
CA LEU A 21 1.34 -6.26 -3.32
C LEU A 21 2.45 -6.53 -2.27
N ALA A 22 2.55 -7.78 -1.80
CA ALA A 22 3.61 -8.24 -0.91
C ALA A 22 4.99 -8.03 -1.53
N SER A 23 5.17 -8.43 -2.80
CA SER A 23 6.45 -8.28 -3.50
C SER A 23 6.84 -6.81 -3.68
N LEU A 24 5.90 -5.95 -4.04
CA LEU A 24 6.14 -4.51 -4.23
C LEU A 24 6.57 -3.83 -2.92
N ILE A 25 5.90 -4.14 -1.81
CA ILE A 25 6.26 -3.57 -0.51
C ILE A 25 7.57 -4.16 0.02
N ALA A 26 7.84 -5.46 -0.20
CA ALA A 26 9.13 -6.03 0.15
C ALA A 26 10.29 -5.34 -0.61
N LEU A 27 10.09 -5.02 -1.90
CA LEU A 27 11.07 -4.27 -2.69
C LEU A 27 11.27 -2.84 -2.18
N GLU A 28 10.18 -2.12 -1.85
CA GLU A 28 10.30 -0.80 -1.21
C GLU A 28 11.02 -0.86 0.13
N LEU A 29 10.79 -1.91 0.91
CA LEU A 29 11.49 -2.05 2.17
C LEU A 29 12.99 -2.29 1.95
N LEU A 30 13.38 -3.05 0.92
CA LEU A 30 14.79 -3.31 0.59
C LEU A 30 15.51 -2.10 -0.02
N VAL A 31 14.83 -1.39 -0.91
CA VAL A 31 15.34 -0.19 -1.59
C VAL A 31 14.29 0.90 -1.46
N PRO A 32 14.26 1.62 -0.33
CA PRO A 32 13.23 2.63 -0.07
C PRO A 32 13.28 3.78 -1.08
N GLY A 33 12.14 4.09 -1.70
CA GLY A 33 11.97 5.29 -2.47
C GLY A 33 11.88 6.55 -1.59
N GLY A 34 11.95 7.73 -2.21
CA GLY A 34 11.84 9.00 -1.50
C GLY A 34 10.44 9.30 -0.97
N ARG A 35 9.39 8.76 -1.63
CA ARG A 35 7.98 9.04 -1.32
C ARG A 35 7.12 7.80 -1.52
N LEU A 36 6.10 7.66 -0.67
CA LEU A 36 5.04 6.67 -0.84
C LEU A 36 3.70 7.25 -0.42
N TYR A 37 2.69 7.05 -1.26
CA TYR A 37 1.31 7.46 -1.05
C TYR A 37 0.42 6.23 -0.91
N LEU A 38 -0.32 6.15 0.19
CA LEU A 38 -1.46 5.26 0.33
C LEU A 38 -2.74 6.09 0.29
N ILE A 39 -3.59 5.81 -0.69
CA ILE A 39 -4.82 6.55 -0.95
C ILE A 39 -5.94 5.53 -0.93
N SER A 40 -6.89 5.63 -0.01
CA SER A 40 -8.08 4.76 -0.02
C SER A 40 -9.18 5.34 0.87
N PRO A 41 -10.47 5.29 0.47
CA PRO A 41 -11.56 5.63 1.37
C PRO A 41 -11.67 4.68 2.56
N HIS A 42 -11.35 3.39 2.36
CA HIS A 42 -11.46 2.36 3.39
C HIS A 42 -10.08 1.74 3.61
N LEU A 43 -9.62 1.77 4.86
CA LEU A 43 -8.34 1.22 5.27
C LEU A 43 -8.53 0.29 6.48
N GLY A 44 -7.79 -0.80 6.46
CA GLY A 44 -7.75 -1.80 7.50
C GLY A 44 -6.36 -2.40 7.55
N ASP A 45 -5.91 -2.75 8.76
CA ASP A 45 -4.53 -3.18 8.96
C ASP A 45 -4.32 -4.64 8.55
N MET A 46 -4.28 -4.88 7.23
CA MET A 46 -4.15 -6.22 6.66
C MET A 46 -2.76 -6.82 6.91
N VAL A 47 -2.69 -8.15 7.00
CA VAL A 47 -1.42 -8.87 6.95
C VAL A 47 -0.91 -8.84 5.52
N LEU A 48 0.24 -8.21 5.32
CA LEU A 48 0.82 -7.96 4.01
C LEU A 48 1.91 -8.98 3.66
N LEU A 49 2.87 -9.15 4.56
CA LEU A 49 3.96 -10.09 4.42
C LEU A 49 3.79 -11.20 5.44
N LYS A 50 3.63 -12.44 4.97
CA LYS A 50 3.61 -13.62 5.84
C LYS A 50 4.99 -14.25 5.82
N SER A 51 5.57 -14.46 6.99
CA SER A 51 6.90 -15.02 7.20
C SER A 51 6.87 -16.08 8.30
N PRO A 52 5.98 -17.10 8.24
CA PRO A 52 5.78 -18.03 9.35
C PRO A 52 7.07 -18.76 9.75
N PHE A 53 8.02 -18.90 8.82
CA PHE A 53 9.33 -19.53 9.03
C PHE A 53 10.50 -18.53 8.99
N GLY A 54 10.24 -17.23 9.04
CA GLY A 54 11.29 -16.21 8.99
C GLY A 54 11.97 -16.07 7.63
N GLN A 55 11.24 -16.32 6.53
CA GLN A 55 11.76 -16.28 5.16
C GLN A 55 12.42 -14.94 4.80
N PHE A 56 11.92 -13.83 5.38
CA PHE A 56 12.48 -12.50 5.16
C PHE A 56 13.62 -12.13 6.10
N ARG A 57 13.95 -12.94 7.10
CA ARG A 57 14.95 -12.60 8.13
C ARG A 57 16.37 -12.40 7.57
N ALA A 58 16.70 -13.10 6.48
CA ALA A 58 18.00 -12.95 5.83
C ALA A 58 18.11 -11.66 5.00
N LEU A 59 16.98 -11.15 4.48
CA LEU A 59 16.92 -9.95 3.66
C LEU A 59 16.69 -8.70 4.51
N MET A 60 15.96 -8.86 5.61
CA MET A 60 15.57 -7.81 6.52
C MET A 60 15.56 -8.37 7.95
N PRO A 61 16.70 -8.35 8.67
CA PRO A 61 16.83 -8.93 10.00
C PRO A 61 15.82 -8.38 11.03
N GLU A 62 15.44 -7.11 10.88
CA GLU A 62 14.40 -6.42 11.64
C GLU A 62 12.99 -7.01 11.44
N LEU A 63 12.76 -7.76 10.35
CA LEU A 63 11.52 -8.47 10.07
C LEU A 63 11.45 -9.86 10.71
N GLY A 64 12.11 -10.09 11.83
CA GLY A 64 12.06 -11.36 12.58
C GLY A 64 10.66 -11.83 13.05
N ARG A 65 9.59 -11.12 12.67
CA ARG A 65 8.19 -11.43 12.96
C ARG A 65 7.62 -12.43 11.96
N SER A 66 6.64 -13.22 12.42
CA SER A 66 5.95 -14.21 11.59
C SER A 66 5.00 -13.60 10.56
N ALA A 67 4.62 -12.33 10.74
CA ALA A 67 3.79 -11.56 9.83
C ALA A 67 4.04 -10.07 10.03
N ILE A 68 3.95 -9.29 8.95
CA ILE A 68 4.04 -7.82 8.97
C ILE A 68 2.78 -7.27 8.35
N ARG A 69 2.20 -6.29 9.02
CA ARG A 69 0.97 -5.64 8.59
C ARG A 69 1.25 -4.41 7.74
N LEU A 70 0.22 -3.91 7.05
CA LEU A 70 0.32 -2.74 6.21
C LEU A 70 0.80 -1.52 7.01
N GLY A 71 0.18 -1.20 8.15
CA GLY A 71 0.56 -0.06 8.98
C GLY A 71 2.00 -0.13 9.48
N GLU A 72 2.46 -1.33 9.85
CA GLU A 72 3.84 -1.58 10.27
C GLU A 72 4.81 -1.34 9.11
N SER A 73 4.49 -1.83 7.90
CA SER A 73 5.32 -1.64 6.71
C SER A 73 5.48 -0.14 6.37
N LEU A 74 4.40 0.64 6.49
CA LEU A 74 4.42 2.09 6.31
C LEU A 74 5.33 2.78 7.33
N GLY A 75 5.23 2.40 8.61
CA GLY A 75 6.10 2.92 9.67
C GLY A 75 7.57 2.58 9.44
N MET A 76 7.87 1.36 8.98
CA MET A 76 9.23 0.95 8.65
C MET A 76 9.83 1.75 7.49
N LEU A 77 9.05 2.04 6.45
CA LEU A 77 9.49 2.90 5.34
C LEU A 77 9.73 4.33 5.81
N ALA A 78 8.83 4.87 6.63
CA ALA A 78 8.99 6.20 7.20
C ALA A 78 10.27 6.31 8.06
N ALA A 79 10.54 5.30 8.89
CA ALA A 79 11.76 5.20 9.69
C ALA A 79 13.05 5.10 8.85
N ARG A 80 12.96 4.63 7.60
CA ARG A 80 14.07 4.58 6.63
C ARG A 80 14.21 5.86 5.79
N GLY A 81 13.40 6.88 6.06
CA GLY A 81 13.47 8.19 5.39
C GLY A 81 12.51 8.37 4.21
N THR A 82 11.68 7.38 3.89
CA THR A 82 10.61 7.55 2.89
C THR A 82 9.56 8.51 3.42
N GLN A 83 9.16 9.51 2.63
CA GLN A 83 8.01 10.35 2.97
C GLN A 83 6.71 9.59 2.73
N VAL A 84 6.21 8.95 3.78
CA VAL A 84 4.96 8.18 3.73
C VAL A 84 3.77 9.08 4.02
N ARG A 85 2.80 9.10 3.12
CA ARG A 85 1.58 9.93 3.19
C ARG A 85 0.33 9.06 2.99
N VAL A 86 -0.60 9.14 3.93
CA VAL A 86 -1.86 8.40 3.92
C VAL A 86 -3.03 9.37 3.74
N LEU A 87 -3.82 9.18 2.68
CA LEU A 87 -5.10 9.86 2.49
C LEU A 87 -6.23 8.87 2.72
N TYR A 88 -7.16 9.25 3.58
CA TYR A 88 -8.26 8.37 4.00
C TYR A 88 -9.58 9.13 4.15
N ARG A 89 -10.71 8.41 4.09
CA ARG A 89 -12.03 8.97 4.40
C ARG A 89 -12.34 8.73 5.89
N PRO A 90 -12.65 9.76 6.69
CA PRO A 90 -12.95 9.58 8.11
C PRO A 90 -14.36 9.00 8.34
N GLY A 91 -14.58 8.42 9.52
CA GLY A 91 -15.91 7.99 9.99
C GLY A 91 -16.21 6.51 9.79
N ASP A 92 -15.26 5.76 9.24
CA ASP A 92 -15.28 4.29 9.24
C ASP A 92 -14.43 3.75 10.41
N PRO A 93 -14.97 2.88 11.29
CA PRO A 93 -14.26 2.41 12.49
C PRO A 93 -12.95 1.67 12.20
N ASP A 94 -12.88 0.89 11.12
CA ASP A 94 -11.67 0.14 10.78
C ASP A 94 -10.57 1.07 10.25
N THR A 95 -10.96 2.06 9.45
CA THR A 95 -10.09 3.13 8.96
C THR A 95 -9.57 3.99 10.11
N ASP A 96 -10.45 4.41 11.01
CA ASP A 96 -10.07 5.22 12.16
C ASP A 96 -9.09 4.46 13.07
N ALA A 97 -9.32 3.15 13.28
CA ALA A 97 -8.40 2.29 14.04
C ALA A 97 -7.05 2.10 13.32
N PHE A 98 -7.04 1.89 12.00
CA PHE A 98 -5.82 1.80 11.20
C PHE A 98 -4.99 3.08 11.34
N VAL A 99 -5.62 4.24 11.12
CA VAL A 99 -4.95 5.54 11.17
C VAL A 99 -4.45 5.87 12.58
N ALA A 100 -5.19 5.49 13.63
CA ALA A 100 -4.76 5.66 15.01
C ALA A 100 -3.51 4.82 15.34
N GLY A 101 -3.34 3.66 14.71
CA GLY A 101 -2.19 2.77 14.88
C GLY A 101 -0.92 3.19 14.11
N LEU A 102 -1.01 4.16 13.18
CA LEU A 102 0.14 4.65 12.43
C LEU A 102 1.10 5.43 13.33
N THR A 103 2.40 5.25 13.08
CA THR A 103 3.44 5.98 13.78
C THR A 103 3.41 7.47 13.40
N HIS A 104 4.02 8.32 14.23
CA HIS A 104 4.01 9.77 14.03
C HIS A 104 4.78 10.23 12.79
N GLU A 105 5.73 9.42 12.30
CA GLU A 105 6.50 9.65 11.08
C GLU A 105 5.66 9.48 9.81
N VAL A 106 4.53 8.74 9.90
CA VAL A 106 3.59 8.58 8.79
C VAL A 106 2.62 9.77 8.77
N ALA A 107 2.75 10.61 7.75
CA ALA A 107 1.84 11.73 7.55
C ALA A 107 0.45 11.23 7.11
N ARG A 108 -0.61 11.85 7.62
CA ARG A 108 -2.00 11.43 7.38
C ARG A 108 -2.91 12.64 7.15
N ARG A 109 -3.86 12.52 6.21
CA ARG A 109 -4.90 13.53 5.92
C ARG A 109 -6.25 12.85 5.71
N ALA A 110 -7.25 13.37 6.42
CA ALA A 110 -8.65 12.99 6.23
C ALA A 110 -9.25 13.78 5.06
N VAL A 111 -9.92 13.08 4.13
CA VAL A 111 -10.52 13.64 2.93
C VAL A 111 -11.95 13.13 2.80
N SER A 112 -12.94 14.00 2.98
CA SER A 112 -14.36 13.60 3.04
C SER A 112 -14.90 13.04 1.72
N ARG A 113 -14.36 13.49 0.58
CA ARG A 113 -14.76 13.05 -0.77
C ARG A 113 -13.57 12.38 -1.48
N LEU A 114 -13.15 11.26 -0.92
CA LEU A 114 -12.07 10.44 -1.47
C LEU A 114 -12.64 9.18 -2.09
N ASP A 115 -12.59 9.03 -3.41
CA ASP A 115 -13.05 7.80 -4.09
C ASP A 115 -11.90 7.08 -4.79
N GLU A 116 -10.74 7.71 -4.89
CA GLU A 116 -9.54 7.13 -5.45
C GLU A 116 -8.97 6.05 -4.53
N ARG A 117 -8.49 4.94 -5.11
CA ARG A 117 -7.69 3.95 -4.42
C ARG A 117 -6.37 3.73 -5.13
N GLY A 118 -5.28 3.74 -4.37
CA GLY A 118 -3.98 3.41 -4.90
C GLY A 118 -2.87 3.41 -3.88
N LEU A 119 -1.78 2.77 -4.29
CA LEU A 119 -0.50 2.75 -3.60
C LEU A 119 0.56 3.18 -4.62
N ILE A 120 1.18 4.32 -4.39
CA ILE A 120 2.09 4.95 -5.37
C ILE A 120 3.43 5.23 -4.69
N SER A 121 4.52 4.78 -5.30
CA SER A 121 5.89 5.08 -4.89
C SER A 121 6.71 5.63 -6.07
N GLU A 122 8.02 5.78 -5.89
CA GLU A 122 8.94 6.14 -6.99
C GLU A 122 9.31 4.95 -7.89
N HIS A 123 8.99 3.72 -7.49
CA HIS A 123 9.29 2.52 -8.25
C HIS A 123 8.06 1.92 -8.94
N PHE A 124 6.86 2.16 -8.41
CA PHE A 124 5.62 1.63 -8.98
C PHE A 124 4.41 2.49 -8.66
N TYR A 125 3.31 2.25 -9.38
CA TYR A 125 1.98 2.53 -8.85
C TYR A 125 1.08 1.30 -8.95
N LEU A 126 0.11 1.28 -8.04
CA LEU A 126 -1.01 0.38 -8.02
C LEU A 126 -2.27 1.25 -7.92
N ARG A 127 -3.19 1.11 -8.88
CA ARG A 127 -4.47 1.84 -8.90
C ARG A 127 -5.60 0.89 -9.26
N GLY A 128 -6.80 1.16 -8.77
CA GLY A 128 -7.96 0.35 -9.11
C GLY A 128 -9.05 0.41 -8.05
N SER A 129 -9.83 -0.66 -7.97
CA SER A 129 -10.89 -0.80 -6.96
C SER A 129 -10.47 -1.66 -5.77
N LEU A 130 -9.16 -1.74 -5.49
CA LEU A 130 -8.64 -2.48 -4.34
C LEU A 130 -8.99 -1.77 -3.04
N GLU A 131 -9.55 -2.52 -2.10
CA GLU A 131 -9.72 -2.08 -0.72
C GLU A 131 -8.72 -2.79 0.18
N PHE A 132 -8.18 -2.07 1.16
CA PHE A 132 -7.16 -2.59 2.07
C PHE A 132 -7.83 -3.06 3.36
N ASP A 133 -8.62 -4.11 3.29
CA ASP A 133 -9.45 -4.52 4.44
C ASP A 133 -8.64 -5.28 5.49
N ARG A 134 -9.05 -5.28 6.76
CA ARG A 134 -8.35 -6.04 7.82
C ARG A 134 -8.28 -7.55 7.50
N GLY A 135 -9.24 -8.08 6.75
CA GLY A 135 -9.26 -9.46 6.26
C GLY A 135 -8.27 -9.77 5.13
N GLY A 136 -7.64 -8.74 4.56
CA GLY A 136 -6.80 -8.82 3.37
C GLY A 136 -7.58 -8.53 2.09
N ILE A 137 -6.98 -8.92 0.96
CA ILE A 137 -7.57 -8.70 -0.36
C ILE A 137 -8.74 -9.65 -0.56
N SER A 138 -9.91 -9.09 -0.85
CA SER A 138 -11.14 -9.85 -1.02
C SER A 138 -11.19 -10.53 -2.39
N THR A 139 -12.02 -11.57 -2.56
CA THR A 139 -12.30 -12.16 -3.89
C THR A 139 -13.37 -11.35 -4.65
N GLY A 140 -13.37 -10.02 -4.47
CA GLY A 140 -14.32 -9.11 -5.09
C GLY A 140 -14.14 -8.97 -6.61
N ASP A 141 -14.83 -8.00 -7.20
CA ASP A 141 -14.59 -7.60 -8.59
C ASP A 141 -13.44 -6.60 -8.72
N GLU A 142 -12.35 -6.83 -7.98
CA GLU A 142 -11.29 -5.85 -7.96
C GLU A 142 -10.52 -5.94 -9.28
N SER A 143 -10.39 -4.80 -9.95
CA SER A 143 -9.51 -4.65 -11.11
C SER A 143 -8.41 -3.69 -10.71
N VAL A 144 -7.20 -4.21 -10.65
CA VAL A 144 -6.01 -3.45 -10.24
C VAL A 144 -5.04 -3.38 -11.38
N GLU A 145 -4.62 -2.17 -11.69
CA GLU A 145 -3.53 -1.87 -12.60
C GLU A 145 -2.25 -1.64 -11.80
N ILE A 146 -1.18 -2.32 -12.21
CA ILE A 146 0.15 -2.18 -11.66
C ILE A 146 1.08 -1.76 -12.80
N SER A 147 1.87 -0.71 -12.58
CA SER A 147 2.90 -0.27 -13.51
C SER A 147 4.21 0.02 -12.79
N THR A 148 5.30 -0.22 -13.49
CA THR A 148 6.66 0.19 -13.13
C THR A 148 7.29 1.03 -14.25
N GLU A 149 6.48 1.53 -15.21
CA GLU A 149 6.98 2.34 -16.31
C GLU A 149 7.28 3.75 -15.79
N PRO A 150 8.50 4.29 -15.95
CA PRO A 150 8.89 5.55 -15.32
C PRO A 150 7.95 6.72 -15.62
N ASP A 151 7.47 6.83 -16.86
CA ASP A 151 6.55 7.90 -17.26
C ASP A 151 5.20 7.80 -16.55
N ASP A 152 4.65 6.59 -16.42
CA ASP A 152 3.36 6.38 -15.77
C ASP A 152 3.48 6.55 -14.25
N VAL A 153 4.59 6.09 -13.65
CA VAL A 153 4.89 6.31 -12.22
C VAL A 153 5.07 7.80 -11.92
N ALA A 154 5.82 8.53 -12.75
CA ALA A 154 6.02 9.96 -12.57
C ALA A 154 4.69 10.74 -12.64
N ARG A 155 3.81 10.40 -13.59
CA ARG A 155 2.45 10.97 -13.65
C ARG A 155 1.65 10.63 -12.41
N ALA A 156 1.66 9.37 -11.97
CA ALA A 156 0.90 8.93 -10.81
C ALA A 156 1.34 9.65 -9.52
N LEU A 157 2.64 9.90 -9.36
CA LEU A 157 3.19 10.68 -8.25
C LEU A 157 2.78 12.14 -8.29
N LEU A 158 2.75 12.76 -9.47
CA LEU A 158 2.30 14.15 -9.63
C LEU A 158 0.82 14.28 -9.23
N ASP A 159 -0.03 13.36 -9.67
CA ASP A 159 -1.45 13.33 -9.28
C ASP A 159 -1.60 13.16 -7.76
N ALA A 160 -0.84 12.24 -7.16
CA ALA A 160 -0.89 11.97 -5.72
C ALA A 160 -0.42 13.17 -4.89
N GLU A 161 0.65 13.86 -5.33
CA GLU A 161 1.14 15.09 -4.71
C GLU A 161 0.11 16.23 -4.84
N GLN A 162 -0.55 16.38 -5.98
CA GLN A 162 -1.61 17.37 -6.16
C GLN A 162 -2.82 17.07 -5.26
N LEU A 163 -3.24 15.81 -5.18
CA LEU A 163 -4.29 15.36 -4.26
C LEU A 163 -3.91 15.65 -2.80
N TRP A 164 -2.65 15.38 -2.43
CA TRP A 164 -2.16 15.69 -1.10
C TRP A 164 -2.22 17.18 -0.81
N ARG A 165 -1.77 18.05 -1.72
CA ARG A 165 -1.74 19.51 -1.51
C ARG A 165 -3.11 20.16 -1.43
N ARG A 166 -4.11 19.63 -2.15
CA ARG A 166 -5.47 20.18 -2.18
C ARG A 166 -6.35 19.74 -1.00
N SER A 167 -5.91 18.73 -0.25
CA SER A 167 -6.61 18.14 0.90
C SER A 167 -6.21 18.81 2.20
#